data_AF-A0A5C5RJH9-F1
#
_entry.id   AF-A0A5C5RJH9-F1
#
_cell.length_a   1.000
_cell.length_b   1.000
_cell.length_c   1.000
_cell.angle_alpha   90.00
_cell.angle_beta   90.00
_cell.angle_gamma   90.00
#
_symmetry.space_group_name_H-M   'P 1'
#
loop_
_entity.id
_entity.type
_entity.pdbx_description
1 polymer ?
#
loop_
_entity_poly.entity_id
_entity_poly.type
_entity_poly.pdbx_seq_one_letter_code
_entity_poly.pdbx_strand_id
1 'polypeptide(L)'
;MMCHDVAMSVSRLGAMAGIGAAVIASMSGASAVAEPGVAPRAAVDRSIVVIGASISTGYEVPGVVAYPRMISAIERRSVYVSARGGAGYADGSIAGLTRAARLTDYDPALVVVQAGSNDVGASPAVIDAQVRQVVTTVRSQAPHAKIALITVFPTVRGSGPDARATEAAIVGAARAVDPSVSVISPLGEGWVYGSSSDGHPDAATHQKLAERVAALA
;
A
#
# COMPACT_ATOMS: atom_id res chain seq x y z
N MET A 1 -2.70 55.90 -10.48
CA MET A 1 -2.77 57.27 -9.92
C MET A 1 -3.37 57.14 -8.53
N MET A 2 -2.61 57.57 -7.51
CA MET A 2 -2.92 57.68 -6.07
C MET A 2 -3.08 56.34 -5.33
N CYS A 3 -2.12 55.86 -4.52
CA CYS A 3 -1.61 56.37 -3.23
C CYS A 3 -2.72 56.75 -2.26
N HIS A 4 -2.76 56.10 -1.10
CA HIS A 4 -2.84 56.74 0.23
C HIS A 4 -2.45 55.71 1.30
N ASP A 5 -1.31 56.00 1.94
CA ASP A 5 -1.02 55.64 3.32
C ASP A 5 -2.07 56.26 4.26
N VAL A 6 -2.19 55.74 5.50
CA VAL A 6 -2.05 56.53 6.74
C VAL A 6 -2.16 55.58 7.94
N ALA A 7 -1.10 55.61 8.76
CA ALA A 7 -1.02 55.02 10.09
C ALA A 7 -1.78 55.85 11.14
N MET A 8 -2.22 55.25 12.25
CA MET A 8 -2.22 55.92 13.56
C MET A 8 -2.04 54.93 14.72
N SER A 9 -0.98 55.20 15.46
CA SER A 9 -0.64 54.75 16.82
C SER A 9 -1.28 55.70 17.83
N VAL A 10 -1.80 55.21 18.97
CA VAL A 10 -1.64 55.87 20.28
C VAL A 10 -1.74 54.86 21.43
N SER A 11 -0.75 54.93 22.32
CA SER A 11 -0.55 54.23 23.58
C SER A 11 -1.57 54.54 24.69
N ARG A 12 -1.65 53.67 25.71
CA ARG A 12 -1.81 54.11 27.12
C ARG A 12 -0.98 53.30 28.11
N LEU A 13 -0.36 54.08 28.99
CA LEU A 13 0.47 53.76 30.16
C LEU A 13 -0.23 52.86 31.18
N GLY A 14 0.58 52.07 31.88
CA GLY A 14 0.29 51.54 33.22
C GLY A 14 1.58 51.13 33.91
N ALA A 15 2.14 52.04 34.71
CA ALA A 15 3.28 51.78 35.59
C ALA A 15 2.79 51.33 36.97
N MET A 16 3.46 50.36 37.58
CA MET A 16 3.52 50.19 39.04
C MET A 16 4.87 49.55 39.42
N ALA A 17 5.61 50.26 40.26
CA ALA A 17 6.87 49.85 40.85
C ALA A 17 6.65 48.95 42.08
N GLY A 18 7.56 48.01 42.30
CA GLY A 18 7.63 47.21 43.53
C GLY A 18 9.07 46.76 43.78
N ILE A 19 9.57 47.11 44.95
CA ILE A 19 10.98 47.11 45.38
C ILE A 19 11.40 45.74 45.94
N GLY A 20 12.59 45.28 45.51
CA GLY A 20 13.67 44.72 46.35
C GLY A 20 13.48 43.40 47.11
N ALA A 21 14.27 42.39 46.76
CA ALA A 21 15.28 41.75 47.65
C ALA A 21 15.96 40.59 46.89
N ALA A 22 17.28 40.71 46.72
CA ALA A 22 18.12 39.65 46.17
C ALA A 22 18.46 38.63 47.27
N VAL A 23 18.21 37.35 47.01
CA VAL A 23 18.85 36.23 47.70
C VAL A 23 19.46 35.35 46.61
N ILE A 24 20.79 35.41 46.48
CA ILE A 24 21.57 34.54 45.60
C ILE A 24 21.81 33.25 46.38
N ALA A 25 21.03 32.21 46.07
CA ALA A 25 21.32 30.85 46.50
C ALA A 25 22.05 30.12 45.38
N SER A 26 23.35 29.93 45.56
CA SER A 26 24.22 29.13 44.70
C SER A 26 23.85 27.64 44.82
N MET A 27 23.27 27.07 43.75
CA MET A 27 23.18 25.61 43.58
C MET A 27 24.22 25.19 42.53
N SER A 28 25.28 24.56 43.02
CA SER A 28 26.26 23.83 42.21
C SER A 28 25.62 22.61 41.55
N GLY A 29 25.89 22.45 40.26
CA GLY A 29 26.41 21.19 39.71
C GLY A 29 25.43 20.05 39.49
N ALA A 30 24.91 19.96 38.26
CA ALA A 30 25.16 18.83 37.36
C ALA A 30 24.53 19.14 36.00
N SER A 31 25.27 19.79 35.11
CA SER A 31 24.95 19.76 33.68
C SER A 31 25.25 18.35 33.19
N ALA A 32 24.24 17.49 33.22
CA ALA A 32 24.24 16.31 32.37
C ALA A 32 24.30 16.82 30.93
N VAL A 33 25.45 16.62 30.29
CA VAL A 33 25.58 16.77 28.84
C VAL A 33 24.65 15.71 28.27
N ALA A 34 23.47 16.13 27.84
CA ALA A 34 22.58 15.29 27.06
C ALA A 34 23.40 14.85 25.84
N GLU A 35 23.65 13.53 25.73
CA GLU A 35 24.09 12.97 24.46
C GLU A 35 23.13 13.47 23.39
N PRO A 36 23.60 13.89 22.21
CA PRO A 36 22.72 14.18 21.10
C PRO A 36 21.93 12.90 20.82
N GLY A 37 20.71 12.86 21.36
CA GLY A 37 19.77 11.79 21.12
C GLY A 37 19.67 11.68 19.62
N VAL A 38 20.07 10.53 19.09
CA VAL A 38 19.82 10.17 17.70
C VAL A 38 18.33 10.36 17.53
N ALA A 39 17.96 11.47 16.87
CA ALA A 39 16.59 11.71 16.48
C ALA A 39 16.12 10.42 15.79
N PRO A 40 14.98 9.84 16.16
CA PRO A 40 14.51 8.62 15.53
C PRO A 40 14.58 8.88 14.03
N ARG A 41 15.42 8.09 13.33
CA ARG A 41 15.53 8.15 11.88
C ARG A 41 14.10 8.12 11.38
N ALA A 42 13.65 9.23 10.78
CA ALA A 42 12.33 9.30 10.17
C ALA A 42 12.15 7.99 9.43
N ALA A 43 11.12 7.22 9.79
CA ALA A 43 10.91 5.87 9.28
C ALA A 43 11.16 5.94 7.78
N VAL A 44 12.23 5.29 7.32
CA VAL A 44 12.57 5.32 5.90
C VAL A 44 11.31 4.81 5.22
N ASP A 45 10.70 5.61 4.34
CA ASP A 45 9.40 5.31 3.73
C ASP A 45 9.58 4.03 2.89
N ARG A 46 9.39 2.89 3.56
CA ARG A 46 9.66 1.56 3.01
C ARG A 46 8.79 1.38 1.78
N SER A 47 9.35 0.70 0.79
CA SER A 47 8.73 0.60 -0.53
C SER A 47 7.44 -0.21 -0.52
N ILE A 48 6.71 -0.14 -1.62
CA ILE A 48 5.60 -1.05 -1.92
C ILE A 48 6.03 -1.91 -3.10
N VAL A 49 5.79 -3.23 -3.01
CA VAL A 49 6.03 -4.14 -4.14
C VAL A 49 4.72 -4.73 -4.59
N VAL A 50 4.43 -4.65 -5.88
CA VAL A 50 3.27 -5.24 -6.54
C VAL A 50 3.73 -6.44 -7.36
N ILE A 51 3.19 -7.61 -7.05
CA ILE A 51 3.33 -8.84 -7.83
C ILE A 51 1.97 -9.10 -8.49
N GLY A 52 1.91 -9.31 -9.81
CA GLY A 52 0.60 -9.57 -10.37
C GLY A 52 0.46 -9.89 -11.85
N ALA A 53 -0.77 -9.81 -12.31
CA ALA A 53 -1.19 -10.16 -13.66
C ALA A 53 -1.38 -8.91 -14.53
N SER A 54 -2.23 -9.02 -15.57
CA SER A 54 -2.51 -7.96 -16.54
C SER A 54 -2.98 -6.64 -15.90
N ILE A 55 -3.81 -6.70 -14.85
CA ILE A 55 -4.28 -5.48 -14.15
C ILE A 55 -3.09 -4.76 -13.49
N SER A 56 -2.15 -5.47 -12.88
CA SER A 56 -0.92 -4.85 -12.36
C SER A 56 0.01 -4.33 -13.45
N THR A 57 -0.06 -4.82 -14.68
CA THR A 57 0.67 -4.21 -15.81
C THR A 57 0.04 -2.92 -16.32
N GLY A 58 -1.21 -2.61 -15.91
CA GLY A 58 -1.98 -1.50 -16.47
C GLY A 58 -2.59 -1.82 -17.84
N TYR A 59 -2.85 -3.10 -18.13
CA TYR A 59 -3.47 -3.51 -19.39
C TYR A 59 -4.83 -2.81 -19.60
N GLU A 60 -5.13 -2.40 -20.83
CA GLU A 60 -6.31 -1.60 -21.24
C GLU A 60 -6.41 -0.16 -20.67
N VAL A 61 -5.40 0.32 -19.94
CA VAL A 61 -5.36 1.72 -19.49
C VAL A 61 -3.99 2.38 -19.75
N PRO A 62 -3.91 3.71 -19.88
CA PRO A 62 -2.61 4.39 -19.92
C PRO A 62 -1.80 4.11 -18.64
N GLY A 63 -0.50 3.87 -18.74
CA GLY A 63 0.33 3.51 -17.57
C GLY A 63 0.32 4.53 -16.42
N VAL A 64 0.07 5.82 -16.72
CA VAL A 64 -0.07 6.87 -15.70
C VAL A 64 -1.32 6.71 -14.82
N VAL A 65 -2.34 6.01 -15.32
CA VAL A 65 -3.56 5.69 -14.57
C VAL A 65 -3.62 4.23 -14.10
N ALA A 66 -2.56 3.45 -14.33
CA ALA A 66 -2.47 2.11 -13.76
C ALA A 66 -2.30 2.21 -12.23
N TYR A 67 -3.05 1.39 -11.49
CA TYR A 67 -3.11 1.47 -10.03
C TYR A 67 -1.73 1.44 -9.33
N PRO A 68 -0.70 0.67 -9.77
CA PRO A 68 0.62 0.73 -9.14
C PRO A 68 1.27 2.10 -9.24
N ARG A 69 1.08 2.79 -10.36
CA ARG A 69 1.60 4.15 -10.57
C ARG A 69 0.84 5.16 -9.71
N MET A 70 -0.48 5.01 -9.61
CA MET A 70 -1.31 5.86 -8.74
C MET A 70 -0.98 5.69 -7.26
N ILE A 71 -0.68 4.48 -6.78
CA ILE A 71 -0.20 4.26 -5.40
C ILE A 71 1.05 5.11 -5.12
N SER A 72 2.01 5.12 -6.05
CA SER A 72 3.22 5.93 -5.90
C SER A 72 2.92 7.43 -5.79
N ALA A 73 1.91 7.91 -6.52
CA ALA A 73 1.47 9.31 -6.45
C ALA A 73 0.74 9.63 -5.13
N ILE A 74 -0.12 8.73 -4.65
CA ILE A 74 -0.90 8.89 -3.40
C ILE A 74 0.04 8.85 -2.18
N GLU A 75 0.86 7.80 -2.08
CA GLU A 75 1.72 7.54 -0.92
C GLU A 75 3.03 8.33 -0.97
N ARG A 76 3.40 8.89 -2.13
CA ARG A 76 4.71 9.50 -2.39
C ARG A 76 5.86 8.52 -2.11
N ARG A 77 5.61 7.23 -2.30
CA ARG A 77 6.55 6.11 -2.09
C ARG A 77 6.97 5.46 -3.40
N SER A 78 8.13 4.79 -3.35
CA SER A 78 8.57 3.93 -4.46
C SER A 78 7.68 2.70 -4.55
N VAL A 79 7.15 2.43 -5.74
CA VAL A 79 6.38 1.22 -6.05
C VAL A 79 7.14 0.42 -7.11
N TYR A 80 7.48 -0.82 -6.77
CA TYR A 80 8.13 -1.75 -7.69
C TYR A 80 7.11 -2.78 -8.19
N VAL A 81 7.15 -3.10 -9.48
CA VAL A 81 6.16 -3.99 -10.11
C VAL A 81 6.85 -5.20 -10.74
N SER A 82 6.46 -6.40 -10.31
CA SER A 82 6.79 -7.69 -10.92
C SER A 82 5.50 -8.32 -11.45
N ALA A 83 5.14 -7.99 -12.68
CA ALA A 83 3.86 -8.40 -13.26
C ALA A 83 3.96 -8.87 -14.70
N ARG A 84 3.07 -9.78 -15.09
CA ARG A 84 2.96 -10.32 -16.45
C ARG A 84 1.50 -10.53 -16.83
N GLY A 85 1.10 -10.09 -18.02
CA GLY A 85 -0.21 -10.42 -18.58
C GLY A 85 -0.49 -11.92 -18.57
N GLY A 86 -1.71 -12.31 -18.22
CA GLY A 86 -2.13 -13.72 -18.13
C GLY A 86 -1.55 -14.51 -16.95
N ALA A 87 -0.77 -13.91 -16.05
CA ALA A 87 -0.27 -14.63 -14.88
C ALA A 87 -1.41 -15.13 -13.97
N GLY A 88 -1.23 -16.34 -13.43
CA GLY A 88 -2.13 -17.01 -12.51
C GLY A 88 -1.36 -17.74 -11.40
N TYR A 89 -2.09 -18.16 -10.37
CA TYR A 89 -1.56 -19.09 -9.37
C TYR A 89 -1.41 -20.49 -9.95
N ALA A 90 -2.39 -20.99 -10.70
CA ALA A 90 -2.49 -22.38 -11.12
C ALA A 90 -1.37 -22.79 -12.11
N ASP A 91 -0.87 -21.86 -12.92
CA ASP A 91 0.26 -22.10 -13.83
C ASP A 91 1.64 -21.85 -13.17
N GLY A 92 1.66 -21.47 -11.88
CA GLY A 92 2.86 -21.18 -11.10
C GLY A 92 3.55 -19.85 -11.46
N SER A 93 2.97 -19.04 -12.35
CA SER A 93 3.60 -17.80 -12.82
C SER A 93 3.66 -16.74 -11.73
N ILE A 94 2.63 -16.62 -10.88
CA ILE A 94 2.67 -15.70 -9.73
C ILE A 94 3.79 -16.10 -8.77
N ALA A 95 3.98 -17.39 -8.48
CA ALA A 95 5.11 -17.84 -7.66
C ALA A 95 6.47 -17.51 -8.29
N GLY A 96 6.58 -17.61 -9.63
CA GLY A 96 7.75 -17.15 -10.37
C GLY A 96 8.01 -15.65 -10.22
N LEU A 97 6.98 -14.83 -10.41
CA LEU A 97 7.05 -13.38 -10.26
C LEU A 97 7.38 -12.94 -8.83
N THR A 98 6.86 -13.65 -7.82
CA THR A 98 7.21 -13.42 -6.41
C THR A 98 8.71 -13.62 -6.17
N ARG A 99 9.31 -14.72 -6.69
CA ARG A 99 10.76 -14.95 -6.58
C ARG A 99 11.57 -13.89 -7.32
N ALA A 100 11.11 -13.49 -8.52
CA ALA A 100 11.78 -12.48 -9.34
C ALA A 100 11.70 -11.06 -8.75
N ALA A 101 10.73 -10.80 -7.86
CA ALA A 101 10.51 -9.49 -7.25
C ALA A 101 11.61 -9.08 -6.24
N ARG A 102 12.52 -9.98 -5.87
CA ARG A 102 13.69 -9.70 -5.00
C ARG A 102 13.32 -8.88 -3.76
N LEU A 103 12.29 -9.30 -3.02
CA LEU A 103 11.67 -8.51 -1.95
C LEU A 103 12.67 -8.07 -0.86
N THR A 104 13.70 -8.88 -0.60
CA THR A 104 14.79 -8.56 0.35
C THR A 104 15.52 -7.27 0.02
N ASP A 105 15.61 -6.92 -1.27
CA ASP A 105 16.42 -5.79 -1.74
C ASP A 105 15.65 -4.46 -1.62
N TYR A 106 14.33 -4.55 -1.46
CA TYR A 106 13.44 -3.41 -1.41
C TYR A 106 12.90 -3.11 0.00
N ASP A 107 13.08 -4.02 0.96
CA ASP A 107 12.52 -4.00 2.32
C ASP A 107 11.11 -3.37 2.35
N PRO A 108 10.10 -3.99 1.71
CA PRO A 108 8.82 -3.35 1.52
C PRO A 108 8.03 -3.23 2.83
N ALA A 109 7.29 -2.13 2.98
CA ALA A 109 6.23 -2.00 3.99
C ALA A 109 5.00 -2.83 3.62
N LEU A 110 4.73 -2.99 2.31
CA LEU A 110 3.56 -3.67 1.79
C LEU A 110 3.93 -4.46 0.53
N VAL A 111 3.49 -5.72 0.48
CA VAL A 111 3.50 -6.54 -0.72
C VAL A 111 2.06 -6.78 -1.17
N VAL A 112 1.76 -6.36 -2.39
CA VAL A 112 0.47 -6.56 -3.03
C VAL A 112 0.59 -7.71 -4.01
N VAL A 113 -0.30 -8.71 -3.92
CA VAL A 113 -0.39 -9.80 -4.89
C VAL A 113 -1.74 -9.72 -5.60
N GLN A 114 -1.72 -9.46 -6.90
CA GLN A 114 -2.92 -9.34 -7.74
C GLN A 114 -2.99 -10.52 -8.72
N ALA A 115 -3.94 -11.42 -8.52
CA ALA A 115 -4.18 -12.58 -9.38
C ALA A 115 -5.53 -13.24 -9.06
N GLY A 116 -5.90 -14.29 -9.80
CA GLY A 116 -7.12 -15.06 -9.57
C GLY A 116 -8.06 -15.08 -10.77
N SER A 117 -8.20 -13.97 -11.51
CA SER A 117 -9.08 -13.97 -12.70
C SER A 117 -8.62 -14.96 -13.78
N ASN A 118 -7.32 -15.17 -13.97
CA ASN A 118 -6.82 -16.18 -14.93
C ASN A 118 -6.91 -17.61 -14.41
N ASP A 119 -7.23 -17.79 -13.13
CA ASP A 119 -7.31 -19.08 -12.45
C ASP A 119 -8.73 -19.64 -12.42
N VAL A 120 -9.72 -18.87 -12.89
CA VAL A 120 -11.12 -19.30 -12.93
C VAL A 120 -11.26 -20.56 -13.77
N GLY A 121 -11.79 -21.62 -13.15
CA GLY A 121 -11.94 -22.96 -13.75
C GLY A 121 -10.77 -23.91 -13.45
N ALA A 122 -9.67 -23.43 -12.84
CA ALA A 122 -8.60 -24.30 -12.35
C ALA A 122 -9.01 -25.03 -11.06
N SER A 123 -8.27 -26.10 -10.74
CA SER A 123 -8.49 -26.88 -9.53
C SER A 123 -8.26 -26.04 -8.26
N PRO A 124 -9.23 -25.96 -7.33
CA PRO A 124 -9.05 -25.25 -6.06
C PRO A 124 -7.85 -25.73 -5.24
N ALA A 125 -7.52 -27.03 -5.30
CA ALA A 125 -6.37 -27.58 -4.58
C ALA A 125 -5.03 -27.10 -5.15
N VAL A 126 -4.96 -26.90 -6.48
CA VAL A 126 -3.76 -26.35 -7.13
C VAL A 126 -3.60 -24.88 -6.75
N ILE A 127 -4.70 -24.12 -6.79
CA ILE A 127 -4.72 -22.71 -6.36
C ILE A 127 -4.29 -22.60 -4.90
N ASP A 128 -4.83 -23.44 -4.00
CA ASP A 128 -4.47 -23.44 -2.58
C ASP A 128 -2.97 -23.65 -2.36
N ALA A 129 -2.41 -24.70 -2.97
CA ALA A 129 -0.98 -25.00 -2.84
C ALA A 129 -0.09 -23.84 -3.34
N GLN A 130 -0.44 -23.24 -4.47
CA GLN A 130 0.33 -22.16 -5.09
C GLN A 130 0.22 -20.85 -4.29
N VAL A 131 -0.97 -20.51 -3.79
CA VAL A 131 -1.17 -19.34 -2.94
C VAL A 131 -0.39 -19.49 -1.63
N ARG A 132 -0.43 -20.67 -1.00
CA ARG A 132 0.38 -20.97 0.19
C ARG A 132 1.86 -20.74 -0.09
N GLN A 133 2.38 -21.28 -1.20
CA GLN A 133 3.76 -21.10 -1.60
C GLN A 133 4.12 -19.61 -1.78
N VAL A 134 3.26 -18.83 -2.44
CA VAL A 134 3.46 -17.39 -2.64
C VAL A 134 3.53 -16.66 -1.31
N VAL A 135 2.53 -16.83 -0.43
CA VAL A 135 2.47 -16.14 0.86
C VAL A 135 3.65 -16.55 1.76
N THR A 136 4.01 -17.82 1.81
CA THR A 136 5.22 -18.29 2.53
C THR A 136 6.49 -17.65 1.96
N THR A 137 6.62 -17.54 0.64
CA THR A 137 7.77 -16.89 0.02
C THR A 137 7.84 -15.41 0.40
N VAL A 138 6.72 -14.68 0.31
CA VAL A 138 6.65 -13.27 0.73
C VAL A 138 7.04 -13.13 2.20
N ARG A 139 6.50 -13.95 3.09
CA ARG A 139 6.82 -13.93 4.52
C ARG A 139 8.30 -14.20 4.80
N SER A 140 8.92 -15.10 4.04
CA SER A 140 10.35 -15.40 4.18
C SER A 140 11.26 -14.27 3.70
N GLN A 141 10.87 -13.55 2.64
CA GLN A 141 11.72 -12.52 2.02
C GLN A 141 11.44 -11.11 2.57
N ALA A 142 10.24 -10.88 3.11
CA ALA A 142 9.79 -9.61 3.67
C ALA A 142 8.99 -9.84 4.96
N PRO A 143 9.64 -10.30 6.05
CA PRO A 143 8.96 -10.71 7.28
C PRO A 143 8.18 -9.58 7.97
N HIS A 144 8.53 -8.32 7.70
CA HIS A 144 7.90 -7.14 8.28
C HIS A 144 6.93 -6.41 7.35
N ALA A 145 6.69 -6.94 6.14
CA ALA A 145 5.74 -6.35 5.20
C ALA A 145 4.31 -6.74 5.59
N LYS A 146 3.35 -5.83 5.42
CA LYS A 146 1.94 -6.23 5.29
C LYS A 146 1.77 -6.97 3.96
N ILE A 147 0.79 -7.86 3.87
CA ILE A 147 0.41 -8.54 2.62
C ILE A 147 -1.02 -8.16 2.28
N ALA A 148 -1.23 -7.68 1.05
CA ALA A 148 -2.54 -7.43 0.49
C ALA A 148 -2.77 -8.31 -0.74
N LEU A 149 -3.93 -8.95 -0.81
CA LEU A 149 -4.38 -9.67 -1.99
C LEU A 149 -5.42 -8.85 -2.74
N ILE A 150 -5.28 -8.77 -4.05
CA ILE A 150 -6.32 -8.29 -4.96
C ILE A 150 -6.80 -9.51 -5.75
N THR A 151 -8.02 -9.96 -5.49
CA THR A 151 -8.53 -11.25 -5.98
C THR A 151 -9.30 -11.11 -7.30
N VAL A 152 -10.37 -11.90 -7.47
CA VAL A 152 -11.05 -12.09 -8.75
C VAL A 152 -11.85 -10.85 -9.14
N PHE A 153 -11.67 -10.42 -10.38
CA PHE A 153 -12.47 -9.36 -11.00
C PHE A 153 -13.67 -9.95 -11.73
N PRO A 154 -14.91 -9.53 -11.40
CA PRO A 154 -16.14 -10.17 -11.90
C PRO A 154 -16.39 -10.01 -13.40
N THR A 155 -15.79 -9.04 -14.09
CA THR A 155 -16.02 -8.80 -15.52
C THR A 155 -15.00 -9.53 -16.42
N VAL A 156 -13.85 -9.96 -15.89
CA VAL A 156 -12.78 -10.60 -16.69
C VAL A 156 -13.13 -12.04 -17.06
N ARG A 157 -13.61 -12.84 -16.11
CA ARG A 157 -14.04 -14.24 -16.32
C ARG A 157 -15.44 -14.54 -15.77
N GLY A 158 -16.22 -13.50 -15.50
CA GLY A 158 -17.55 -13.64 -14.92
C GLY A 158 -17.54 -13.81 -13.39
N SER A 159 -18.74 -13.98 -12.83
CA SER A 159 -19.01 -14.08 -11.39
C SER A 159 -19.72 -15.38 -10.99
N GLY A 160 -19.59 -16.42 -11.83
CA GLY A 160 -20.21 -17.73 -11.64
C GLY A 160 -19.60 -18.55 -10.50
N PRO A 161 -20.06 -19.79 -10.30
CA PRO A 161 -19.57 -20.69 -9.25
C PRO A 161 -18.05 -20.89 -9.27
N ASP A 162 -17.45 -21.06 -10.44
CA ASP A 162 -15.99 -21.27 -10.57
C ASP A 162 -15.19 -20.05 -10.13
N ALA A 163 -15.67 -18.84 -10.42
CA ALA A 163 -15.03 -17.60 -9.97
C ALA A 163 -15.06 -17.48 -8.45
N ARG A 164 -16.19 -17.85 -7.82
CA ARG A 164 -16.34 -17.86 -6.36
C ARG A 164 -15.50 -18.95 -5.70
N ALA A 165 -15.42 -20.13 -6.30
CA ALA A 165 -14.57 -21.23 -5.83
C ALA A 165 -13.08 -20.84 -5.88
N THR A 166 -12.67 -20.20 -6.98
CA THR A 166 -11.31 -19.65 -7.17
C THR A 166 -10.98 -18.63 -6.09
N GLU A 167 -11.88 -17.66 -5.87
CA GLU A 167 -11.68 -16.66 -4.82
C GLU A 167 -11.63 -17.27 -3.41
N ALA A 168 -12.53 -18.19 -3.09
CA ALA A 168 -12.55 -18.89 -1.81
C ALA A 168 -11.24 -19.66 -1.57
N ALA A 169 -10.72 -20.33 -2.59
CA ALA A 169 -9.43 -21.03 -2.53
C ALA A 169 -8.28 -20.04 -2.26
N ILE A 170 -8.22 -18.91 -2.96
CA ILE A 170 -7.18 -17.89 -2.76
C ILE A 170 -7.22 -17.33 -1.32
N VAL A 171 -8.39 -16.87 -0.89
CA VAL A 171 -8.54 -16.22 0.42
C VAL A 171 -8.31 -17.22 1.55
N GLY A 172 -8.86 -18.43 1.43
CA GLY A 172 -8.69 -19.50 2.42
C GLY A 172 -7.22 -19.92 2.56
N ALA A 173 -6.55 -20.18 1.44
CA ALA A 173 -5.14 -20.60 1.40
C ALA A 173 -4.20 -19.55 2.00
N ALA A 174 -4.40 -18.28 1.64
CA ALA A 174 -3.57 -17.20 2.14
C ALA A 174 -3.75 -17.00 3.65
N ARG A 175 -5.00 -16.96 4.13
CA ARG A 175 -5.30 -16.81 5.56
C ARG A 175 -4.85 -18.01 6.40
N ALA A 176 -4.78 -19.21 5.81
CA ALA A 176 -4.25 -20.39 6.48
C ALA A 176 -2.72 -20.30 6.73
N VAL A 177 -1.98 -19.53 5.92
CA VAL A 177 -0.54 -19.26 6.14
C VAL A 177 -0.34 -18.02 6.99
N ASP A 178 -1.09 -16.97 6.72
CA ASP A 178 -1.01 -15.70 7.43
C ASP A 178 -2.42 -15.12 7.64
N PRO A 179 -2.97 -15.24 8.86
CA PRO A 179 -4.29 -14.70 9.18
C PRO A 179 -4.41 -13.18 9.04
N SER A 180 -3.30 -12.44 8.98
CA SER A 180 -3.27 -10.97 8.90
C SER A 180 -3.36 -10.41 7.47
N VAL A 181 -3.38 -11.28 6.44
CA VAL A 181 -3.49 -10.83 5.04
C VAL A 181 -4.73 -9.98 4.83
N SER A 182 -4.53 -8.79 4.28
CA SER A 182 -5.63 -7.92 3.83
C SER A 182 -6.13 -8.41 2.48
N VAL A 183 -7.45 -8.36 2.27
CA VAL A 183 -8.07 -8.81 1.02
C VAL A 183 -8.90 -7.67 0.45
N ILE A 184 -8.59 -7.31 -0.80
CA ILE A 184 -9.40 -6.47 -1.65
C ILE A 184 -10.04 -7.42 -2.66
N SER A 185 -11.34 -7.68 -2.51
CA SER A 185 -12.05 -8.65 -3.33
C SER A 185 -13.09 -7.97 -4.20
N PRO A 186 -12.79 -7.67 -5.49
CA PRO A 186 -13.79 -7.09 -6.38
C PRO A 186 -15.02 -7.98 -6.55
N LEU A 187 -14.84 -9.30 -6.64
CA LEU A 187 -15.95 -10.25 -6.78
C LEU A 187 -16.78 -10.37 -5.50
N GLY A 188 -16.13 -10.64 -4.36
CA GLY A 188 -16.78 -10.85 -3.07
C GLY A 188 -17.37 -9.58 -2.47
N GLU A 189 -16.81 -8.41 -2.77
CA GLU A 189 -17.40 -7.10 -2.40
C GLU A 189 -18.47 -6.63 -3.40
N GLY A 190 -18.74 -7.39 -4.47
CA GLY A 190 -19.78 -7.06 -5.45
C GLY A 190 -19.51 -5.80 -6.26
N TRP A 191 -18.25 -5.55 -6.65
CA TRP A 191 -17.88 -4.35 -7.39
C TRP A 191 -18.59 -4.31 -8.76
N VAL A 192 -19.16 -3.14 -9.05
CA VAL A 192 -19.66 -2.75 -10.37
C VAL A 192 -18.76 -1.65 -10.90
N TYR A 193 -18.28 -1.80 -12.13
CA TYR A 193 -17.35 -0.86 -12.76
C TYR A 193 -17.41 -0.89 -14.28
N GLY A 194 -16.94 0.19 -14.92
CA GLY A 194 -16.69 0.21 -16.35
C GLY A 194 -15.49 -0.67 -16.68
N SER A 195 -15.57 -1.36 -17.82
CA SER A 195 -14.50 -2.26 -18.27
C SER A 195 -14.27 -2.14 -19.77
N SER A 196 -13.09 -2.57 -20.21
CA SER A 196 -12.78 -2.83 -21.61
C SER A 196 -13.66 -3.96 -22.18
N SER A 197 -13.59 -4.18 -23.49
CA SER A 197 -14.34 -5.26 -24.15
C SER A 197 -14.00 -6.66 -23.65
N ASP A 198 -12.79 -6.88 -23.12
CA ASP A 198 -12.36 -8.15 -22.55
C ASP A 198 -12.52 -8.20 -21.01
N GLY A 199 -13.17 -7.19 -20.43
CA GLY A 199 -13.55 -7.15 -19.03
C GLY A 199 -12.49 -6.58 -18.09
N HIS A 200 -11.36 -6.08 -18.56
CA HIS A 200 -10.38 -5.40 -17.69
C HIS A 200 -10.93 -4.09 -17.12
N PRO A 201 -10.57 -3.75 -15.86
CA PRO A 201 -11.05 -2.55 -15.18
C PRO A 201 -10.64 -1.26 -15.89
N ASP A 202 -11.56 -0.30 -15.93
CA ASP A 202 -11.28 1.06 -16.42
C ASP A 202 -10.39 1.88 -15.46
N ALA A 203 -10.04 3.09 -15.89
CA ALA A 203 -9.21 4.02 -15.12
C ALA A 203 -9.81 4.37 -13.73
N ALA A 204 -11.14 4.49 -13.64
CA ALA A 204 -11.81 4.79 -12.36
C ALA A 204 -11.64 3.63 -11.36
N THR A 205 -11.69 2.40 -11.86
CA THR A 205 -11.46 1.20 -11.04
C THR A 205 -10.00 1.04 -10.65
N HIS A 206 -9.07 1.38 -11.54
CA HIS A 206 -7.66 1.48 -11.18
C HIS A 206 -7.40 2.52 -10.08
N GLN A 207 -8.08 3.67 -10.12
CA GLN A 207 -8.02 4.65 -9.02
C GLN A 207 -8.56 4.06 -7.71
N LYS A 208 -9.73 3.41 -7.74
CA LYS A 208 -10.31 2.74 -6.56
C LYS A 208 -9.35 1.69 -5.98
N LEU A 209 -8.67 0.90 -6.83
CA LEU A 209 -7.65 -0.05 -6.38
C LEU A 209 -6.48 0.66 -5.70
N ALA A 210 -6.00 1.74 -6.31
CA ALA A 210 -4.87 2.51 -5.76
C ALA A 210 -5.20 3.07 -4.38
N GLU A 211 -6.38 3.66 -4.20
CA GLU A 211 -6.86 4.20 -2.92
C GLU A 211 -7.00 3.09 -1.86
N ARG A 212 -7.56 1.93 -2.24
CA ARG A 212 -7.70 0.78 -1.33
C ARG A 212 -6.37 0.19 -0.90
N VAL A 213 -5.37 0.18 -1.79
CA VAL A 213 -4.02 -0.28 -1.45
C VAL A 213 -3.26 0.75 -0.62
N ALA A 214 -3.35 2.03 -0.98
CA ALA A 214 -2.75 3.15 -0.25
C ALA A 214 -3.20 3.17 1.22
N ALA A 215 -4.50 2.95 1.47
CA ALA A 215 -5.04 2.84 2.83
C ALA A 215 -4.45 1.70 3.69
N LEU A 216 -3.72 0.75 3.09
CA LEU A 216 -3.04 -0.34 3.78
C LEU A 216 -1.56 -0.07 4.04
N ALA A 217 -0.96 0.96 3.43
CA ALA A 217 0.49 1.21 3.43
C ALA A 217 1.03 1.76 4.78
#